data_AF-A0A3N5EJF4-F1
#
_entry.id   AF-A0A3N5EJF4-F1
#
_cell.length_a   1.000
_cell.length_b   1.000
_cell.length_c   1.000
_cell.angle_alpha   90.00
_cell.angle_beta   90.00
_cell.angle_gamma   90.00
#
_symmetry.space_group_name_H-M   'P 1'
#
loop_
_entity.id
_entity.type
_entity.pdbx_description
1 polymer ?
#
loop_
_entity_poly.entity_id
_entity_poly.type
_entity_poly.pdbx_seq_one_letter_code
_entity_poly.pdbx_strand_id
1 'polypeptide(L)'
;MSFKGDLSTIGLGEVFQMISMSQKEGTLIVQDTESRKAVFFGTSGVNLLSSGRRKGMKIGDMLMRAGKVTEAQLEDALENARIQKKKLGEVLVETGVVAEEDIKGIVREQIEEEIYDLF
;
A
#
# COMPACT_ATOMS: atom_id res chain seq x y z
N MET A 1 -23.86 15.76 6.07
CA MET A 1 -23.78 16.54 4.82
C MET A 1 -23.01 15.72 3.81
N SER A 2 -23.59 15.38 2.66
CA SER A 2 -22.84 14.78 1.56
C SER A 2 -22.18 15.88 0.74
N PHE A 3 -20.85 15.90 0.74
CA PHE A 3 -20.09 16.72 -0.20
C PHE A 3 -20.14 16.02 -1.56
N LYS A 4 -20.61 16.72 -2.60
CA LYS A 4 -20.69 16.21 -3.98
C LYS A 4 -20.11 17.29 -4.90
N GLY A 5 -19.31 16.88 -5.88
CA GLY A 5 -18.66 17.78 -6.82
C GLY A 5 -18.27 17.06 -8.11
N ASP A 6 -17.56 17.79 -8.97
CA ASP A 6 -17.03 17.30 -10.24
C ASP A 6 -15.50 17.27 -10.17
N LEU A 7 -14.89 16.12 -10.50
CA LEU A 7 -13.43 15.97 -10.49
C LEU A 7 -12.71 16.84 -11.53
N SER A 8 -13.44 17.43 -12.49
CA SER A 8 -12.90 18.46 -13.40
C SER A 8 -12.71 19.82 -12.72
N THR A 9 -13.39 20.06 -11.59
CA THR A 9 -13.32 21.32 -10.84
C THR A 9 -12.45 21.21 -9.59
N ILE A 10 -12.41 20.03 -8.98
CA ILE A 10 -11.57 19.71 -7.83
C ILE A 10 -10.82 18.44 -8.18
N GLY A 11 -9.51 18.55 -8.37
CA GLY A 11 -8.67 17.40 -8.70
C GLY A 11 -8.62 16.39 -7.55
N LEU A 12 -8.36 15.11 -7.85
CA LEU A 12 -8.27 14.07 -6.82
C LEU A 12 -7.21 14.41 -5.75
N GLY A 13 -6.10 15.05 -6.15
CA GLY A 13 -5.05 15.47 -5.22
C GLY A 13 -5.51 16.51 -4.21
N GLU A 14 -6.38 17.43 -4.63
CA GLU A 14 -6.99 18.42 -3.73
C GLU A 14 -7.95 17.74 -2.75
N VAL A 15 -8.69 16.72 -3.19
CA VAL A 15 -9.53 15.89 -2.31
C VAL A 15 -8.69 15.19 -1.25
N PHE A 16 -7.58 14.56 -1.65
CA PHE A 16 -6.65 13.93 -0.71
C PHE A 16 -6.09 14.95 0.29
N GLN A 17 -5.60 16.10 -0.19
CA GLN A 17 -5.09 17.17 0.66
C GLN A 17 -6.13 17.68 1.65
N MET A 18 -7.37 17.91 1.21
CA MET A 18 -8.46 18.35 2.08
C MET A 18 -8.78 17.34 3.18
N ILE A 19 -8.85 16.04 2.85
CA ILE A 19 -9.12 14.99 3.83
C ILE A 19 -7.96 14.93 4.85
N SER A 20 -6.71 14.91 4.38
CA SER A 20 -5.52 14.92 5.24
C SER A 20 -5.48 16.13 6.19
N MET A 21 -5.82 17.32 5.70
CA MET A 21 -5.82 18.55 6.51
C MET A 21 -7.00 18.62 7.50
N SER A 22 -8.10 17.91 7.22
CA SER A 22 -9.28 17.93 8.08
C SER A 22 -9.11 17.23 9.43
N GLN A 23 -8.01 16.48 9.60
CA GLN A 23 -7.70 15.63 10.77
C GLN A 23 -8.82 14.66 11.16
N LYS A 24 -9.71 14.32 10.23
CA LYS A 24 -10.74 13.31 10.43
C LYS A 24 -10.20 11.94 10.07
N GLU A 25 -10.49 10.97 10.92
CA GLU A 25 -10.24 9.56 10.58
C GLU A 25 -11.38 9.02 9.72
N GLY A 26 -11.03 8.17 8.75
CA GLY A 26 -12.03 7.58 7.86
C GLY A 26 -11.42 6.87 6.66
N THR A 27 -12.26 6.22 5.87
CA THR A 27 -11.85 5.56 4.63
C THR A 27 -12.39 6.32 3.43
N LEU A 28 -11.48 6.80 2.57
CA LEU A 28 -11.80 7.24 1.22
C LEU A 28 -11.86 6.01 0.32
N ILE A 29 -12.95 5.90 -0.44
CA ILE A 29 -13.09 4.86 -1.45
C ILE A 29 -13.04 5.55 -2.82
N VAL A 30 -12.04 5.19 -3.62
CA VAL A 30 -11.94 5.61 -5.03
C VAL A 30 -12.25 4.39 -5.88
N GLN A 31 -13.18 4.53 -6.82
CA GLN A 31 -13.60 3.42 -7.66
C GLN A 31 -13.90 3.89 -9.08
N ASP A 32 -13.50 3.07 -10.04
CA ASP A 32 -13.85 3.16 -11.45
C ASP A 32 -14.51 1.83 -11.89
N THR A 33 -14.59 1.57 -13.20
CA THR A 33 -15.20 0.34 -13.74
C THR A 33 -14.36 -0.92 -13.52
N GLU A 34 -13.04 -0.80 -13.41
CA GLU A 34 -12.08 -1.90 -13.28
C GLU A 34 -11.50 -2.03 -11.86
N SER A 35 -11.45 -0.94 -11.10
CA SER A 35 -10.70 -0.84 -9.86
C SER A 35 -11.54 -0.23 -8.73
N ARG A 36 -11.26 -0.71 -7.51
CA ARG A 36 -11.75 -0.13 -6.26
C ARG A 36 -10.59 -0.10 -5.29
N LYS A 37 -10.21 1.10 -4.85
CA LYS A 37 -9.15 1.32 -3.86
C LYS A 37 -9.75 1.96 -2.61
N ALA A 38 -9.34 1.46 -1.45
CA ALA A 38 -9.74 1.96 -0.13
C ALA A 38 -8.52 2.51 0.60
N VAL A 39 -8.53 3.82 0.85
CA VAL A 39 -7.47 4.57 1.52
C VAL A 39 -7.99 5.00 2.90
N PHE A 40 -7.37 4.50 3.95
CA PHE A 40 -7.65 4.91 5.32
C PHE A 40 -6.78 6.08 5.71
N PHE A 41 -7.43 7.14 6.18
CA PHE A 41 -6.81 8.29 6.80
C PHE A 41 -6.96 8.11 8.31
N GLY A 42 -5.83 8.01 9.01
CA GLY A 42 -5.77 7.95 10.46
C GLY A 42 -4.95 9.10 11.03
N THR A 43 -5.00 9.26 12.35
CA THR A 43 -4.18 10.23 13.10
C THR A 43 -2.67 10.06 12.92
N SER A 44 -2.21 8.85 12.59
CA SER A 44 -0.78 8.52 12.39
C SER A 44 -0.35 8.49 10.93
N GLY A 45 -1.23 8.88 9.99
CA GLY A 45 -0.94 8.91 8.56
C GLY A 45 -1.92 8.12 7.71
N VAL A 46 -1.51 7.81 6.48
CA VAL A 46 -2.35 7.17 5.47
C VAL A 46 -2.00 5.69 5.34
N ASN A 47 -3.01 4.82 5.33
CA ASN A 47 -2.85 3.38 5.14
C ASN A 47 -3.75 2.91 3.98
N LEU A 48 -3.21 2.10 3.06
CA LEU A 48 -4.01 1.48 2.01
C LEU A 48 -4.63 0.18 2.54
N LEU A 49 -5.96 0.12 2.65
CA LEU A 49 -6.66 -1.04 3.22
C LEU A 49 -6.95 -2.13 2.19
N SER A 50 -7.16 -1.76 0.92
CA SER A 50 -7.41 -2.70 -0.16
C SER A 50 -7.23 -2.02 -1.51
N SER A 51 -6.33 -2.55 -2.32
CA SER A 51 -6.43 -2.53 -3.78
C SER A 51 -7.29 -3.73 -4.18
N GLY A 52 -8.25 -3.60 -5.11
CA GLY A 52 -9.00 -4.71 -5.70
C GLY A 52 -8.11 -5.74 -6.41
N ARG A 53 -8.37 -6.07 -7.69
CA ARG A 53 -7.38 -6.84 -8.47
C ARG A 53 -6.08 -6.02 -8.50
N ARG A 54 -5.10 -6.41 -7.67
CA ARG A 54 -3.79 -5.76 -7.54
C ARG A 54 -3.17 -5.60 -8.92
N LYS A 55 -3.14 -4.37 -9.42
CA LYS A 55 -2.39 -4.00 -10.63
C LYS A 55 -0.96 -3.56 -10.26
N GLY A 56 -0.73 -3.17 -9.00
CA GLY A 56 0.59 -2.81 -8.48
C GLY A 56 1.50 -4.00 -8.16
N MET A 57 2.79 -3.69 -8.04
CA MET A 57 3.85 -4.63 -7.76
C MET A 57 3.70 -5.27 -6.38
N LYS A 58 4.03 -6.56 -6.24
CA LYS A 58 4.04 -7.20 -4.91
C LYS A 58 5.29 -6.78 -4.16
N ILE A 59 5.17 -6.67 -2.83
CA ILE A 59 6.30 -6.37 -1.92
C ILE A 59 7.51 -7.28 -2.19
N GLY A 60 7.29 -8.58 -2.43
CA GLY A 60 8.37 -9.52 -2.75
C GLY A 60 9.13 -9.15 -4.02
N ASP A 61 8.41 -8.77 -5.08
CA ASP A 61 9.00 -8.35 -6.36
C ASP A 61 9.76 -7.03 -6.20
N MET A 62 9.22 -6.09 -5.42
CA MET A 62 9.88 -4.82 -5.12
C MET A 62 11.16 -5.01 -4.31
N LEU A 63 11.14 -5.86 -3.28
CA LEU A 63 12.33 -6.21 -2.50
C LEU A 63 13.40 -6.87 -3.36
N MET A 64 12.99 -7.73 -4.30
CA MET A 64 13.93 -8.39 -5.21
C MET A 64 14.56 -7.39 -6.19
N ARG A 65 13.75 -6.50 -6.78
CA ARG A 65 14.23 -5.42 -7.66
C ARG A 65 15.16 -4.45 -6.93
N ALA A 66 14.90 -4.18 -5.65
CA ALA A 66 15.76 -3.37 -4.79
C ALA A 66 17.04 -4.10 -4.34
N GLY A 67 17.23 -5.37 -4.74
CA GLY A 67 18.39 -6.18 -4.36
C GLY A 67 18.43 -6.56 -2.88
N LYS A 68 17.30 -6.45 -2.17
CA LYS A 68 17.17 -6.76 -0.73
C LYS A 68 16.95 -8.23 -0.46
N VAL A 69 16.37 -8.95 -1.42
CA VAL A 69 16.17 -10.40 -1.36
C VAL A 69 16.60 -11.04 -2.66
N THR A 70 17.11 -12.26 -2.57
CA THR A 70 17.28 -13.15 -3.73
C THR A 70 15.98 -13.91 -4.00
N GLU A 71 15.86 -14.48 -5.21
CA GLU A 71 14.73 -15.34 -5.58
C GLU A 71 14.57 -16.51 -4.61
N ALA A 72 15.66 -17.22 -4.28
CA ALA A 72 15.64 -18.32 -3.33
C ALA A 72 15.17 -17.91 -1.92
N GLN A 73 15.68 -16.79 -1.40
CA GLN A 73 15.24 -16.27 -0.09
C GLN A 73 13.77 -15.86 -0.10
N LEU A 74 13.28 -15.31 -1.22
CA LEU A 74 11.88 -14.94 -1.36
C LEU A 74 10.96 -16.16 -1.39
N GLU A 75 11.34 -17.21 -2.13
CA GLU A 75 10.60 -18.48 -2.19
C GLU A 75 10.51 -19.14 -0.81
N ASP A 76 11.64 -19.27 -0.12
CA ASP A 76 11.71 -19.83 1.23
C ASP A 76 10.84 -19.03 2.22
N ALA A 77 10.91 -17.69 2.15
CA ALA A 77 10.11 -16.83 3.02
C ALA A 77 8.61 -16.92 2.71
N LEU A 78 8.22 -17.07 1.43
CA LEU A 78 6.82 -17.26 1.03
C LEU A 78 6.27 -18.59 1.54
N GLU A 79 7.05 -19.66 1.46
CA GLU A 79 6.66 -20.97 2.00
C GLU A 79 6.49 -20.92 3.52
N ASN A 80 7.47 -20.33 4.22
CA ASN A 80 7.42 -20.14 5.67
C ASN A 80 6.23 -19.26 6.09
N ALA A 81 5.97 -18.16 5.39
CA ALA A 81 4.82 -17.29 5.65
C ALA A 81 3.49 -18.05 5.50
N ARG A 82 3.39 -18.93 4.49
CA ARG A 82 2.21 -19.77 4.28
C ARG A 82 2.01 -20.78 5.41
N ILE A 83 3.08 -21.47 5.82
CA ILE A 83 3.04 -22.47 6.89
C ILE A 83 2.68 -21.83 8.22
N GLN A 84 3.31 -20.70 8.54
CA GLN A 84 3.14 -19.99 9.81
C GLN A 84 1.91 -19.06 9.84
N LYS A 85 1.23 -18.87 8.70
CA LYS A 85 0.15 -17.88 8.52
C LYS A 85 0.55 -16.45 8.93
N LYS A 86 1.81 -16.08 8.66
CA LYS A 86 2.37 -14.74 8.90
C LYS A 86 2.42 -13.93 7.62
N LYS A 87 2.62 -12.61 7.73
CA LYS A 87 2.91 -11.78 6.56
C LYS A 87 4.33 -12.07 6.05
N LEU A 88 4.54 -11.97 4.74
CA LEU A 88 5.86 -12.14 4.12
C LEU A 88 6.93 -11.25 4.75
N GLY A 89 6.61 -9.95 4.95
CA GLY A 89 7.54 -9.01 5.56
C GLY A 89 7.93 -9.37 6.99
N GLU A 90 7.00 -9.94 7.77
CA GLU A 90 7.28 -10.41 9.14
C GLU A 90 8.30 -11.57 9.10
N VAL A 91 8.09 -12.54 8.21
CA VAL A 91 9.00 -13.68 8.06
C VAL A 91 10.39 -13.25 7.59
N LEU A 92 10.47 -12.32 6.63
CA LEU A 92 11.74 -11.81 6.11
C LEU A 92 12.56 -11.06 7.18
N VAL A 93 11.88 -10.35 8.08
CA VAL A 93 12.53 -9.68 9.22
C VAL A 93 12.94 -10.69 10.30
N GLU A 94 12.07 -11.62 10.66
CA GLU A 94 12.37 -12.67 11.66
C GLU A 94 13.54 -13.57 11.24
N THR A 95 13.69 -13.82 9.94
CA THR A 95 14.80 -14.61 9.39
C THR A 95 16.08 -13.79 9.16
N GLY A 96 16.04 -12.48 9.42
CA GLY A 96 17.18 -11.59 9.27
C GLY A 96 17.60 -11.32 7.82
N VAL A 97 16.74 -11.66 6.84
CA VAL A 97 17.01 -11.41 5.42
C VAL A 97 16.92 -9.92 5.11
N VAL A 98 16.00 -9.20 5.75
CA VAL A 98 15.81 -7.75 5.60
C VAL A 98 15.61 -7.07 6.95
N ALA A 99 15.90 -5.78 7.04
CA ALA A 99 15.59 -4.99 8.23
C ALA A 99 14.13 -4.52 8.24
N GLU A 100 13.60 -4.14 9.41
CA GLU A 100 12.24 -3.60 9.52
C GLU A 100 12.09 -2.31 8.70
N GLU A 101 13.15 -1.51 8.63
CA GLU A 101 13.22 -0.27 7.86
C GLU A 101 13.11 -0.52 6.35
N ASP A 102 13.66 -1.63 5.85
CA ASP A 102 13.55 -2.01 4.43
C ASP A 102 12.10 -2.33 4.07
N ILE A 103 11.39 -3.07 4.93
CA ILE A 103 9.96 -3.37 4.74
C ILE A 103 9.14 -2.08 4.77
N LYS A 104 9.39 -1.18 5.73
CA LYS A 104 8.70 0.11 5.82
C LYS A 104 8.91 0.95 4.56
N GLY A 105 10.14 0.98 4.03
CA GLY A 105 10.48 1.68 2.80
C GLY A 105 9.72 1.14 1.59
N ILE A 106 9.74 -0.17 1.38
CA ILE A 106 9.02 -0.81 0.26
C ILE A 106 7.51 -0.66 0.37
N VAL A 107 6.94 -0.81 1.57
CA VAL A 107 5.49 -0.62 1.77
C VAL A 107 5.09 0.82 1.46
N ARG A 108 5.91 1.80 1.82
CA ARG A 108 5.68 3.20 1.48
C ARG A 108 5.70 3.40 -0.04
N GLU A 109 6.72 2.90 -0.72
CA GLU A 109 6.85 2.99 -2.18
C GLU A 109 5.64 2.34 -2.88
N GLN A 110 5.20 1.17 -2.41
CA GLN A 110 4.02 0.50 -2.93
C GLN A 110 2.74 1.34 -2.77
N ILE A 111 2.57 1.98 -1.61
CA ILE A 111 1.43 2.88 -1.37
C ILE A 111 1.50 4.11 -2.28
N GLU A 112 2.69 4.68 -2.46
CA GLU A 112 2.90 5.82 -3.35
C GLU A 112 2.53 5.44 -4.79
N GLU A 113 3.02 4.33 -5.33
CA GLU A 113 2.65 3.83 -6.67
C GLU A 113 1.13 3.61 -6.80
N GLU A 114 0.50 2.95 -5.81
CA GLU A 114 -0.93 2.69 -5.83
C GLU A 114 -1.78 3.97 -5.74
N ILE A 115 -1.27 5.01 -5.07
CA ILE A 115 -1.93 6.33 -5.03
C ILE A 115 -1.71 7.07 -6.35
N TYR A 116 -0.51 7.03 -6.94
CA TYR A 116 -0.25 7.64 -8.25
C TYR A 116 -1.16 7.06 -9.34
N ASP A 117 -1.42 5.76 -9.31
CA ASP A 117 -2.37 5.08 -10.21
C ASP A 117 -3.82 5.58 -10.09
N LEU A 118 -4.16 6.41 -9.10
CA LEU A 118 -5.50 7.00 -8.97
C LEU A 118 -5.67 8.30 -9.77
N PHE A 119 -4.57 8.90 -10.24
CA PHE A 119 -4.55 10.14 -11.01
C PHE A 119 -4.49 9.85 -12.51
#